data_AF-A0A7Y8LG68-F1
#
_entry.id   AF-A0A7Y8LG68-F1
#
_cell.length_a   1.000
_cell.length_b   1.000
_cell.length_c   1.000
_cell.angle_alpha   90.00
_cell.angle_beta   90.00
_cell.angle_gamma   90.00
#
_symmetry.space_group_name_H-M   'P 1'
#
loop_
_entity.id
_entity.type
_entity.pdbx_description
1 polymer ?
#
loop_
_entity_poly.entity_id
_entity_poly.type
_entity_poly.pdbx_seq_one_letter_code
_entity_poly.pdbx_strand_id
1 'polypeptide(L)'
;MTRARFLTSTVGFPLLAQPTPTSMVFVGFPLHRSMNLLGNNETTMLEKQESDEYVCMITRKNGKHYWSSRDRQELIKNISGDFVIFTALDGRGYVKIAPTMKELALNYMEHLHDKLFTITYWGKISVYRA
;
A
#
# COMPACT_ATOMS: atom_id res chain seq x y z
N MET A 1 -41.54 17.16 -57.29
CA MET A 1 -40.48 16.25 -56.77
C MET A 1 -40.06 16.74 -55.39
N THR A 2 -40.59 16.13 -54.34
CA THR A 2 -40.44 16.58 -52.94
C THR A 2 -39.36 15.73 -52.26
N ARG A 3 -38.26 16.35 -51.82
CA ARG A 3 -37.17 15.66 -51.11
C ARG A 3 -37.50 15.55 -49.62
N ALA A 4 -37.68 14.32 -49.13
CA ALA A 4 -37.78 14.02 -47.71
C ALA A 4 -36.42 14.21 -47.02
N ARG A 5 -36.36 15.01 -45.96
CA ARG A 5 -35.21 15.10 -45.06
C ARG A 5 -35.41 14.11 -43.91
N PHE A 6 -34.56 13.09 -43.85
CA PHE A 6 -34.47 12.22 -42.69
C PHE A 6 -33.60 12.90 -41.63
N LEU A 7 -34.19 13.18 -40.46
CA LEU A 7 -33.49 13.60 -39.27
C LEU A 7 -32.92 12.35 -38.59
N THR A 8 -31.61 12.13 -38.69
CA THR A 8 -30.93 11.08 -37.92
C THR A 8 -30.74 11.54 -36.49
N SER A 9 -31.58 11.05 -35.58
CA SER A 9 -31.36 11.17 -34.14
C SER A 9 -30.19 10.28 -33.73
N THR A 10 -29.06 10.88 -33.36
CA THR A 10 -27.97 10.18 -32.68
C THR A 10 -28.36 9.96 -31.21
N VAL A 11 -28.71 8.71 -30.87
CA VAL A 11 -28.88 8.29 -29.47
C VAL A 11 -27.49 8.22 -28.84
N GLY A 12 -27.17 9.18 -27.97
CA GLY A 12 -25.96 9.15 -27.16
C GLY A 12 -26.10 8.12 -26.04
N PHE A 13 -25.37 7.02 -26.12
CA PHE A 13 -25.24 6.11 -24.98
C PHE A 13 -24.35 6.77 -23.91
N PRO A 14 -24.79 6.86 -22.65
CA PRO A 14 -23.92 7.34 -21.58
C PRO A 14 -22.75 6.36 -21.43
N LEU A 15 -21.53 6.88 -21.50
CA LEU A 15 -20.32 6.12 -21.23
C LEU A 15 -20.34 5.72 -19.75
N LEU A 16 -20.73 4.47 -19.46
CA LEU A 16 -20.60 3.91 -18.14
C LEU A 16 -19.11 3.81 -17.80
N ALA A 17 -18.66 4.55 -16.78
CA ALA A 17 -17.29 4.48 -16.30
C ALA A 17 -17.01 3.04 -15.80
N GLN A 18 -16.08 2.35 -16.47
CA GLN A 18 -15.68 1.01 -16.03
C GLN A 18 -14.95 1.11 -14.68
N PRO A 19 -15.21 0.19 -13.73
CA PRO A 19 -14.46 0.17 -12.47
C PRO A 19 -12.98 -0.08 -12.77
N THR A 20 -12.13 0.86 -12.38
CA THR A 20 -10.68 0.65 -12.51
C THR A 20 -10.24 -0.54 -11.67
N PRO A 21 -9.47 -1.48 -12.25
CA PRO A 21 -8.97 -2.64 -11.53
C PRO A 21 -8.03 -2.20 -10.40
N THR A 22 -8.18 -2.82 -9.22
CA THR A 22 -7.24 -2.70 -8.13
C THR A 22 -6.05 -3.63 -8.40
N SER A 23 -4.83 -3.09 -8.40
CA SER A 23 -3.61 -3.88 -8.57
C SER A 23 -2.81 -3.99 -7.27
N MET A 24 -2.19 -5.13 -7.04
CA MET A 24 -1.31 -5.34 -5.90
C MET A 24 0.08 -4.76 -6.19
N VAL A 25 0.51 -3.81 -5.36
CA VAL A 25 1.79 -3.09 -5.50
C VAL A 25 2.86 -3.70 -4.63
N PHE A 26 2.53 -4.01 -3.38
CA PHE A 26 3.49 -4.50 -2.41
C PHE A 26 2.88 -5.52 -1.44
N VAL A 27 3.66 -6.55 -1.11
CA VAL A 27 3.40 -7.50 -0.02
C VAL A 27 4.70 -7.72 0.74
N GLY A 28 4.66 -7.53 2.06
CA GLY A 28 5.78 -7.80 2.96
C GLY A 28 5.35 -8.60 4.17
N PHE A 29 6.18 -9.55 4.58
CA PHE A 29 5.94 -10.44 5.72
C PHE A 29 6.88 -10.09 6.88
N PRO A 30 6.34 -9.68 8.04
CA PRO A 30 7.16 -9.22 9.16
C PRO A 30 7.82 -10.39 9.85
N LEU A 31 9.09 -10.21 10.22
CA LEU A 31 9.88 -11.20 10.97
C LEU A 31 10.19 -10.69 12.39
N HIS A 32 10.22 -9.36 12.57
CA HIS A 32 10.39 -8.74 13.88
C HIS A 32 9.31 -7.69 14.11
N ARG A 33 8.84 -7.60 15.34
CA ARG A 33 7.99 -6.52 15.83
C ARG A 33 8.71 -5.81 16.97
N SER A 34 8.81 -4.50 16.90
CA SER A 34 9.23 -3.65 18.02
C SER A 34 8.07 -2.76 18.42
N MET A 35 7.69 -2.81 19.70
CA MET A 35 6.67 -1.94 20.29
C MET A 35 7.35 -0.97 21.24
N ASN A 36 7.10 0.33 21.05
CA ASN A 36 7.61 1.37 21.92
C ASN A 36 6.45 2.08 22.62
N LEU A 37 6.40 2.04 23.95
CA LEU A 37 5.41 2.73 24.77
C LEU A 37 6.11 3.43 25.93
N LEU A 38 6.03 4.76 25.98
CA LEU A 38 6.52 5.58 27.10
C LEU A 38 7.97 5.27 27.52
N GLY A 39 8.85 5.04 26.53
CA GLY A 39 10.27 4.74 26.76
C GLY A 39 10.59 3.25 26.97
N ASN A 40 9.59 2.39 27.13
CA ASN A 40 9.77 0.95 27.09
C ASN A 40 9.81 0.48 25.63
N ASN A 41 10.78 -0.36 25.29
CA ASN A 41 10.87 -1.00 23.99
C ASN A 41 10.87 -2.52 24.18
N GLU A 42 9.90 -3.18 23.58
CA GLU A 42 9.84 -4.63 23.47
C GLU A 42 10.07 -5.03 22.03
N THR A 43 11.03 -5.93 21.78
CA THR A 43 11.27 -6.50 20.46
C THR A 43 11.06 -8.01 20.49
N THR A 44 10.22 -8.48 19.59
CA THR A 44 9.82 -9.90 19.49
C THR A 44 10.11 -10.39 18.07
N MET A 45 10.64 -11.61 17.96
CA MET A 45 10.68 -12.34 16.69
C MET A 45 9.31 -12.97 16.46
N LEU A 46 8.75 -12.77 15.27
CA LEU A 46 7.42 -13.27 14.94
C LEU A 46 7.51 -14.69 14.41
N GLU A 47 6.63 -15.54 14.91
CA GLU A 47 6.42 -16.86 14.33
C GLU A 47 5.70 -16.75 12.99
N LYS A 48 5.75 -17.81 12.18
CA LYS A 48 5.14 -17.81 10.83
C LYS A 48 3.67 -17.37 10.86
N GLN A 49 2.89 -17.86 11.82
CA GLN A 49 1.47 -17.51 11.93
C GLN A 49 1.26 -16.01 12.18
N GLU A 50 2.06 -15.41 13.06
CA GLU A 50 2.01 -13.97 13.34
C GLU A 50 2.49 -13.16 12.13
N SER A 51 3.51 -13.65 11.43
CA SER A 51 3.99 -13.06 10.18
C SER A 51 2.87 -12.97 9.13
N ASP A 52 2.11 -14.06 8.96
CA ASP A 52 0.97 -14.11 8.04
C ASP A 52 -0.16 -13.18 8.51
N GLU A 53 -0.42 -13.08 9.81
CA GLU A 53 -1.44 -12.20 10.40
C GLU A 53 -1.10 -10.71 10.21
N TYR A 54 0.15 -10.32 10.45
CA TYR A 54 0.59 -8.92 10.40
C TYR A 54 1.08 -8.48 9.02
N VAL A 55 0.87 -9.28 7.98
CA VAL A 55 1.28 -9.00 6.59
C VAL A 55 0.96 -7.56 6.18
N CYS A 56 1.96 -6.90 5.58
CA CYS A 56 1.82 -5.55 5.06
C CYS A 56 1.48 -5.59 3.58
N MET A 57 0.37 -4.97 3.19
CA MET A 57 -0.12 -4.98 1.82
C MET A 57 -0.42 -3.56 1.34
N ILE A 58 0.07 -3.23 0.14
CA ILE A 58 -0.27 -1.99 -0.55
C ILE A 58 -0.86 -2.32 -1.92
N THR A 59 -1.96 -1.67 -2.23
CA THR A 59 -2.64 -1.76 -3.53
C THR A 59 -2.68 -0.42 -4.21
N ARG A 60 -2.88 -0.42 -5.54
CA ARG A 60 -3.11 0.78 -6.33
C ARG A 60 -4.47 0.71 -6.99
N LYS A 61 -5.21 1.81 -6.90
CA LYS A 61 -6.52 1.98 -7.52
C LYS A 61 -6.69 3.44 -7.92
N ASN A 62 -7.18 3.72 -9.13
CA ASN A 62 -7.34 5.10 -9.63
C ASN A 62 -6.05 5.95 -9.52
N GLY A 63 -4.89 5.35 -9.78
CA GLY A 63 -3.60 6.04 -9.68
C GLY A 63 -3.08 6.27 -8.24
N LYS A 64 -3.91 6.05 -7.21
CA LYS A 64 -3.59 6.24 -5.79
C LYS A 64 -3.14 4.94 -5.13
N HIS A 65 -2.30 5.05 -4.11
CA HIS A 65 -1.83 3.92 -3.31
C HIS A 65 -2.63 3.82 -2.01
N TYR A 66 -2.92 2.60 -1.59
CA TYR A 66 -3.71 2.32 -0.39
C TYR A 66 -3.04 1.24 0.44
N TRP A 67 -2.92 1.50 1.74
CA TRP A 67 -2.49 0.54 2.75
C TRP A 67 -3.61 -0.47 3.01
N SER A 68 -3.73 -1.47 2.13
CA SER A 68 -4.86 -2.40 2.15
C SER A 68 -4.92 -3.27 3.40
N SER A 69 -3.77 -3.51 4.06
CA SER A 69 -3.70 -4.21 5.34
C SER A 69 -3.96 -3.31 6.56
N ARG A 70 -4.16 -2.00 6.38
CA ARG A 70 -4.43 -1.01 7.44
C ARG A 70 -5.58 -0.08 7.01
N ASP A 71 -6.80 -0.61 7.03
CA ASP A 71 -8.05 0.10 6.73
C ASP A 71 -8.15 0.78 5.36
N ARG A 72 -7.29 0.40 4.41
CA ARG A 72 -7.19 1.04 3.09
C ARG A 72 -6.83 2.53 3.19
N GLN A 73 -5.96 2.89 4.13
CA GLN A 73 -5.47 4.26 4.27
C GLN A 73 -4.75 4.72 3.00
N GLU A 74 -5.07 5.90 2.48
CA GLU A 74 -4.40 6.45 1.30
C GLU A 74 -2.94 6.85 1.63
N LEU A 75 -2.04 6.50 0.71
CA LEU A 75 -0.59 6.67 0.85
C LEU A 75 -0.03 7.57 -0.26
N ILE A 76 0.94 8.41 0.10
CA ILE A 76 1.83 9.07 -0.87
C ILE A 76 3.05 8.17 -1.08
N LYS A 77 3.36 7.87 -2.35
CA LYS A 77 4.59 7.16 -2.75
C LYS A 77 5.68 8.17 -3.07
N ASN A 78 6.82 8.04 -2.40
CA ASN A 78 8.05 8.79 -2.64
C ASN A 78 9.20 7.81 -2.94
N ILE A 79 10.10 8.18 -3.87
CA ILE A 79 11.30 7.40 -4.20
C ILE A 79 12.52 8.23 -3.80
N SER A 80 13.44 7.61 -3.06
CA SER A 80 14.65 8.25 -2.55
C SER A 80 15.82 7.27 -2.65
N GLY A 81 16.55 7.33 -3.77
CA GLY A 81 17.61 6.36 -4.09
C GLY A 81 17.03 4.95 -4.19
N ASP A 82 17.64 4.00 -3.48
CA ASP A 82 17.19 2.60 -3.40
C ASP A 82 15.93 2.39 -2.57
N PHE A 83 15.42 3.44 -1.91
CA PHE A 83 14.26 3.35 -1.05
C PHE A 83 12.99 3.83 -1.74
N VAL A 84 11.91 3.10 -1.52
CA VAL A 84 10.55 3.53 -1.82
C VAL A 84 9.80 3.66 -0.50
N ILE A 85 9.22 4.83 -0.27
CA ILE A 85 8.54 5.18 0.97
C ILE A 85 7.08 5.46 0.64
N PHE A 86 6.17 4.77 1.32
CA PHE A 86 4.74 4.99 1.26
C PHE A 86 4.28 5.58 2.59
N THR A 87 3.93 6.86 2.62
CA THR A 87 3.53 7.57 3.84
C THR A 87 2.02 7.74 3.90
N ALA A 88 1.42 7.40 5.04
CA ALA A 88 -0.02 7.60 5.25
C ALA A 88 -0.36 9.09 5.32
N LEU A 89 -1.38 9.50 4.55
CA LEU A 89 -1.80 10.90 4.47
C LEU A 89 -2.27 11.51 5.80
N ASP A 90 -2.76 10.68 6.72
CA ASP A 90 -3.25 11.10 8.02
C ASP A 90 -2.18 11.01 9.13
N GLY A 91 -0.94 10.69 8.76
CA GLY A 91 0.18 10.63 9.68
C GLY A 91 0.23 9.38 10.56
N ARG A 92 -0.62 8.36 10.33
CA ARG A 92 -0.63 7.13 11.15
C ARG A 92 0.60 6.22 10.95
N GLY A 93 1.51 6.57 10.04
CA GLY A 93 2.71 5.78 9.81
C GLY A 93 3.21 5.80 8.37
N TYR A 94 4.15 4.90 8.08
CA TYR A 94 4.72 4.73 6.75
C TYR A 94 5.27 3.32 6.53
N VAL A 95 5.43 2.95 5.26
CA VAL A 95 6.15 1.74 4.83
C VAL A 95 7.37 2.17 4.04
N LYS A 96 8.56 1.76 4.47
CA LYS A 96 9.82 1.97 3.76
C LYS A 96 10.33 0.63 3.24
N ILE A 97 10.57 0.52 1.95
CA ILE A 97 11.06 -0.69 1.31
C ILE A 97 12.35 -0.42 0.53
N ALA A 98 13.21 -1.42 0.42
CA ALA A 98 14.43 -1.40 -0.37
C ALA A 98 14.39 -2.53 -1.43
N PRO A 99 13.61 -2.37 -2.52
CA PRO A 99 13.33 -3.46 -3.46
C PRO A 99 14.55 -3.94 -4.26
N THR A 100 15.56 -3.09 -4.39
CA THR A 100 16.83 -3.40 -5.08
C THR A 100 17.82 -4.14 -4.20
N MET A 101 17.70 -4.04 -2.87
CA MET A 101 18.62 -4.63 -1.89
C MET A 101 18.08 -5.97 -1.35
N LYS A 102 18.09 -7.00 -2.19
CA LYS A 102 17.46 -8.30 -1.89
C LYS A 102 18.27 -9.15 -0.89
N GLU A 103 19.57 -8.92 -0.85
CA GLU A 103 20.56 -9.58 0.00
C GLU A 103 20.46 -9.17 1.48
N LEU A 104 19.85 -8.03 1.80
CA LEU A 104 19.64 -7.61 3.18
C LEU A 104 18.75 -8.60 3.91
N ALA A 105 19.13 -9.01 5.13
CA ALA A 105 18.30 -9.88 5.96
C ALA A 105 16.87 -9.37 6.16
N LEU A 106 16.70 -8.04 6.24
CA LEU A 106 15.42 -7.35 6.30
C LEU A 106 15.46 -6.22 5.27
N ASN A 107 14.49 -6.19 4.34
CA ASN A 107 14.45 -5.21 3.24
C ASN A 107 13.12 -4.44 3.17
N TYR A 108 12.30 -4.56 4.22
CA TYR A 108 11.22 -3.61 4.46
C TYR A 108 11.07 -3.28 5.96
N MET A 109 10.53 -2.09 6.20
CA MET A 109 10.12 -1.56 7.49
C MET A 109 8.72 -0.99 7.35
N GLU A 110 7.80 -1.38 8.23
CA GLU A 110 6.50 -0.73 8.43
C GLU A 110 6.51 -0.07 9.82
N HIS A 111 6.18 1.21 9.89
CA HIS A 111 6.11 1.96 11.13
C HIS A 111 4.70 2.50 11.31
N LEU A 112 4.10 2.23 12.45
CA LEU A 112 2.74 2.61 12.81
C LEU A 112 2.76 3.48 14.07
N HIS A 113 2.00 4.56 14.03
CA HIS A 113 1.69 5.39 15.19
C HIS A 113 0.29 5.02 15.69
N ASP A 114 0.20 4.59 16.95
CA ASP A 114 -1.08 4.39 17.63
C ASP A 114 -1.05 5.13 18.97
N LYS A 115 -1.76 6.27 19.01
CA LYS A 115 -1.83 7.16 20.17
C LYS A 115 -0.42 7.53 20.69
N LEU A 116 -0.02 6.97 21.83
CA LEU A 116 1.24 7.26 22.52
C LEU A 116 2.25 6.12 22.40
N PHE A 117 1.99 5.12 21.56
CA PHE A 117 2.94 4.07 21.26
C PHE A 117 3.15 3.94 19.76
N THR A 118 4.25 3.29 19.40
CA THR A 118 4.56 2.97 18.02
C THR A 118 4.80 1.48 17.89
N ILE A 119 4.36 0.92 16.78
CA ILE A 119 4.71 -0.45 16.39
C ILE A 119 5.57 -0.35 15.13
N THR A 120 6.72 -1.00 15.14
CA THR A 120 7.58 -1.14 13.98
C THR A 120 7.72 -2.60 13.61
N TYR A 121 7.34 -2.94 12.39
CA TYR A 121 7.54 -4.24 11.80
C TYR A 121 8.73 -4.19 10.85
N TRP A 122 9.61 -5.19 10.94
CA TRP A 122 10.72 -5.39 10.00
C TRP A 122 10.61 -6.77 9.37
N GLY A 123 10.86 -6.88 8.08
CA GLY A 123 10.75 -8.17 7.42
C GLY A 123 11.24 -8.21 5.99
N LYS A 124 10.64 -9.13 5.22
CA LYS A 124 10.99 -9.39 3.83
C LYS A 124 9.90 -8.98 2.85
N ILE A 125 10.33 -8.33 1.77
CA ILE A 125 9.50 -8.08 0.59
C ILE A 125 9.23 -9.42 -0.09
N SER A 126 7.95 -9.78 -0.26
CA SER A 126 7.52 -10.91 -1.08
C SER A 126 7.17 -10.45 -2.50
N VAL A 127 6.45 -9.33 -2.62
CA VAL A 127 6.05 -8.74 -3.91
C VAL A 127 6.33 -7.26 -3.88
N TYR A 128 6.92 -6.74 -4.95
CA TYR A 128 6.92 -5.31 -5.25
C TYR A 128 6.78 -5.09 -6.76
N ARG A 129 5.86 -4.21 -7.15
CA ARG A 129 5.62 -3.78 -8.53
C ARG A 129 5.75 -2.26 -8.58
N ALA A 130 6.70 -1.77 -9.37
CA ALA A 130 7.03 -0.35 -9.47
C ALA A 130 5.88 0.50 -10.03
#